data_AF-A0A8J7M3K8-F1
#
_entry.id   AF-A0A8J7M3K8-F1
#
_cell.length_a   1.000
_cell.length_b   1.000
_cell.length_c   1.000
_cell.angle_alpha   90.00
_cell.angle_beta   90.00
_cell.angle_gamma   90.00
#
_symmetry.space_group_name_H-M   'P 1'
#
loop_
_entity.id
_entity.type
_entity.pdbx_description
1 polymer ?
#
loop_
_entity_poly.entity_id
_entity_poly.type
_entity_poly.pdbx_seq_one_letter_code
_entity_poly.pdbx_strand_id
1 'polypeptide(L)'
;MAFNVAEQETGAGLAGSAYPAAATEPAGQAARALSGRFETGRKVLIRFLPVLAAAGTLSVHLYVPNEQTFAINEEYRKVLAVLLALNVVFFGVSLVPSKLKDWLGENAPLVAAALSLLAIWDLITLKLGLLPLPYFPGPDKVLGALLEDWKLIGTSAFYSLRLLFTGYLFGAAAGLVTGTLMGWSKRWHYWVSPVMKGIGPVPATAWIPLAMVIFPTSFQASSFLVALAVWFPVTVMTGSGIANVRNAFFEVARTLGANERYLIFRVAIPAAFPTIFVGLFMGLGASFLVLIVAEMIGVKAGLGWYISWVQGWAEYAKVYACLGVIALIFSSVIALLFKFRDRALVWQKGLIKW
;
A
#
# COMPACT_ATOMS: atom_id res chain seq x y z
N MET A 1 -30.65 -12.25 47.14
CA MET A 1 -30.82 -13.72 47.24
C MET A 1 -29.58 -14.23 47.96
N ALA A 2 -29.75 -14.55 49.24
CA ALA A 2 -28.71 -14.91 50.20
C ALA A 2 -28.39 -16.41 50.14
N PHE A 3 -27.17 -16.79 50.57
CA PHE A 3 -26.73 -18.01 51.30
C PHE A 3 -25.18 -17.96 51.28
N ASN A 4 -24.43 -17.50 52.31
CA ASN A 4 -24.03 -18.17 53.57
C ASN A 4 -23.93 -19.70 53.46
N VAL A 5 -22.82 -20.38 53.83
CA VAL A 5 -22.32 -20.68 55.20
C VAL A 5 -20.87 -21.21 55.01
N ALA A 6 -19.82 -20.60 55.58
CA ALA A 6 -19.20 -20.80 56.90
C ALA A 6 -18.54 -22.18 57.13
N GLU A 7 -17.22 -22.17 57.38
CA GLU A 7 -16.60 -23.04 58.37
C GLU A 7 -15.40 -22.29 58.99
N GLN A 8 -15.58 -21.90 60.24
CA GLN A 8 -14.54 -21.50 61.19
C GLN A 8 -14.16 -22.75 61.97
N GLU A 9 -12.88 -22.86 62.34
CA GLU A 9 -12.34 -23.32 63.64
C GLU A 9 -10.83 -23.63 63.46
N THR A 10 -9.85 -23.42 64.35
CA THR A 10 -9.62 -22.60 65.56
C THR A 10 -8.11 -22.78 65.88
N GLY A 11 -7.46 -21.79 66.50
CA GLY A 11 -6.28 -21.99 67.37
C GLY A 11 -4.91 -21.90 66.70
N ALA A 12 -4.17 -20.80 66.87
CA ALA A 12 -3.31 -20.47 68.01
C ALA A 12 -1.85 -20.95 67.84
N GLY A 13 -1.00 -19.99 67.46
CA GLY A 13 0.35 -19.73 67.94
C GLY A 13 1.37 -20.87 68.01
N LEU A 14 2.45 -20.76 67.21
CA LEU A 14 3.81 -21.04 67.69
C LEU A 14 4.80 -20.18 66.89
N ALA A 15 5.60 -19.41 67.62
CA ALA A 15 6.74 -18.68 67.11
C ALA A 15 7.84 -19.65 66.64
N GLY A 16 8.60 -19.23 65.62
CA GLY A 16 9.90 -19.81 65.32
C GLY A 16 10.07 -20.29 63.89
N SER A 17 10.61 -19.43 63.03
CA SER A 17 11.93 -19.64 62.45
C SER A 17 12.19 -18.61 61.37
N ALA A 18 13.26 -17.86 61.55
CA ALA A 18 13.91 -17.15 60.47
C ALA A 18 14.39 -18.20 59.45
N TYR A 19 13.79 -18.23 58.27
CA TYR A 19 14.41 -18.83 57.08
C TYR A 19 14.85 -17.69 56.16
N PRO A 20 16.15 -17.62 55.80
CA PRO A 20 16.66 -16.55 54.96
C PRO A 20 16.15 -16.73 53.53
N ALA A 21 15.69 -15.63 52.93
CA ALA A 21 15.34 -15.52 51.52
C ALA A 21 16.60 -15.56 50.62
N ALA A 22 17.35 -16.66 50.63
CA ALA A 22 18.62 -16.78 49.92
C ALA A 22 18.94 -18.23 49.51
N ALA A 23 18.20 -18.79 48.55
CA ALA A 23 18.60 -20.06 47.92
C ALA A 23 18.04 -20.35 46.50
N THR A 24 17.20 -19.49 45.90
CA THR A 24 16.56 -19.78 44.59
C THR A 24 17.08 -18.93 43.42
N GLU A 25 18.01 -18.00 43.65
CA GLU A 25 18.50 -17.07 42.63
C GLU A 25 19.33 -17.70 41.47
N PRO A 26 20.27 -18.66 41.69
CA PRO A 26 21.17 -19.07 40.62
C PRO A 26 20.49 -19.93 39.54
N ALA A 27 19.51 -20.78 39.92
CA ALA A 27 18.77 -21.61 38.97
C ALA A 27 17.82 -20.79 38.08
N GLY A 28 17.17 -19.76 38.65
CA GLY A 28 16.31 -18.84 37.91
C GLY A 28 17.09 -17.93 36.96
N GLN A 29 18.29 -17.48 37.37
CA GLN A 29 19.19 -16.68 36.52
C GLN A 29 19.78 -17.51 35.37
N ALA A 30 20.18 -18.76 35.61
CA ALA A 30 20.68 -19.66 34.57
C ALA A 30 19.58 -20.00 33.54
N ALA A 31 18.35 -20.26 33.98
CA ALA A 31 17.22 -20.50 33.09
C ALA A 31 16.88 -19.27 32.24
N ARG A 32 16.93 -18.05 32.81
CA ARG A 32 16.74 -16.78 32.08
C ARG A 32 17.88 -16.47 31.11
N ALA A 33 19.11 -16.82 31.44
CA ALA A 33 20.27 -16.66 30.56
C ALA A 33 20.20 -17.62 29.36
N LEU A 34 19.76 -18.87 29.59
CA LEU A 34 19.53 -19.85 28.52
C LEU A 34 18.38 -19.42 27.61
N SER A 35 17.22 -19.02 28.16
CA SER A 35 16.09 -18.55 27.36
C SER A 35 16.45 -17.30 26.52
N GLY A 36 17.22 -16.36 27.09
CA GLY A 36 17.73 -15.20 26.36
C GLY A 36 18.68 -15.55 25.21
N ARG A 37 19.53 -16.58 25.38
CA ARG A 37 20.39 -17.10 24.30
C ARG A 37 19.58 -17.76 23.19
N PHE A 38 18.56 -18.57 23.53
CA PHE A 38 17.67 -19.19 22.54
C PHE A 38 16.86 -18.15 21.74
N GLU A 39 16.33 -17.11 22.39
CA GLU A 39 15.64 -16.02 21.68
C GLU A 39 16.56 -15.24 20.75
N THR A 40 17.80 -14.99 21.19
CA THR A 40 18.80 -14.30 20.39
C THR A 40 19.18 -15.13 19.16
N GLY A 41 19.38 -16.43 19.32
CA GLY A 41 19.64 -17.37 18.22
C GLY A 41 18.49 -17.45 17.22
N ARG A 42 17.24 -17.52 17.70
CA ARG A 42 16.04 -17.53 16.84
C ARG A 42 15.92 -16.25 16.01
N LYS A 43 16.17 -15.07 16.60
CA LYS A 43 16.13 -13.79 15.88
C LYS A 43 17.22 -13.66 14.82
N VAL A 44 18.41 -14.22 15.07
CA VAL A 44 19.49 -14.28 14.07
C VAL A 44 19.12 -15.22 12.93
N LEU A 45 18.54 -16.39 13.23
CA LEU A 45 18.09 -17.35 12.22
C LEU A 45 17.02 -16.75 11.30
N ILE A 46 16.04 -16.04 11.84
CA ILE A 46 14.99 -15.36 11.06
C ILE A 46 15.60 -14.34 10.09
N ARG A 47 16.58 -13.55 10.54
CA ARG A 47 17.27 -12.57 9.71
C ARG A 47 18.13 -13.20 8.61
N PHE A 48 18.51 -14.48 8.75
CA PHE A 48 19.28 -15.21 7.76
C PHE A 48 18.42 -15.84 6.65
N LEU A 49 17.10 -16.00 6.86
CA LEU A 49 16.18 -16.60 5.89
C LEU A 49 16.26 -15.98 4.47
N PRO A 50 16.35 -14.65 4.29
CA PRO A 50 16.47 -14.05 2.96
C PRO A 50 17.74 -14.47 2.21
N VAL A 51 18.85 -14.68 2.93
CA VAL A 51 20.12 -15.13 2.34
C VAL A 51 19.97 -16.56 1.82
N LEU A 52 19.36 -17.45 2.61
CA LEU A 52 19.07 -18.82 2.19
C LEU A 52 18.14 -18.87 0.98
N ALA A 53 17.07 -18.06 0.99
CA ALA A 53 16.15 -17.99 -0.13
C ALA A 53 16.85 -17.49 -1.41
N ALA A 54 17.63 -16.40 -1.34
CA ALA A 54 18.38 -15.88 -2.49
C ALA A 54 19.41 -16.88 -3.02
N ALA A 55 20.12 -17.57 -2.13
CA ALA A 55 21.08 -18.60 -2.51
C ALA A 55 20.39 -19.79 -3.18
N GLY A 56 19.22 -20.19 -2.67
CA GLY A 56 18.38 -21.22 -3.26
C GLY A 56 17.91 -20.85 -4.67
N THR A 57 17.39 -19.63 -4.85
CA THR A 57 16.97 -19.11 -6.16
C THR A 57 18.12 -19.13 -7.17
N LEU A 58 19.30 -18.62 -6.81
CA LEU A 58 20.47 -18.61 -7.69
C LEU A 58 20.95 -20.03 -8.01
N SER A 59 20.97 -20.92 -7.02
CA SER A 59 21.38 -22.31 -7.20
C SER A 59 20.45 -23.05 -8.16
N VAL A 60 19.13 -22.89 -7.98
CA VAL A 60 18.12 -23.43 -8.91
C VAL A 60 18.37 -22.92 -10.33
N HIS A 61 18.63 -21.63 -10.49
CA HIS A 61 18.88 -21.06 -11.80
C HIS A 61 20.15 -21.57 -12.47
N LEU A 62 21.21 -21.88 -11.71
CA LEU A 62 22.49 -22.36 -12.24
C LEU A 62 22.52 -23.87 -12.53
N TYR A 63 21.90 -24.69 -11.67
CA TYR A 63 22.06 -26.15 -11.73
C TYR A 63 20.92 -26.88 -12.44
N VAL A 64 19.72 -26.31 -12.49
CA VAL A 64 18.59 -26.96 -13.17
C VAL A 64 18.65 -26.64 -14.66
N PRO A 65 18.61 -27.63 -15.58
CA PRO A 65 18.60 -27.37 -17.01
C PRO A 65 17.34 -26.61 -17.44
N ASN A 66 17.47 -25.83 -18.51
CA ASN A 66 16.36 -25.04 -19.05
C ASN A 66 15.65 -25.83 -20.15
N GLU A 67 14.34 -26.01 -20.02
CA GLU A 67 13.48 -26.58 -21.08
C GLU A 67 13.04 -25.51 -22.08
N GLN A 68 12.95 -24.23 -21.66
CA GLN A 68 12.67 -23.12 -22.59
C GLN A 68 13.93 -22.73 -23.38
N THR A 69 13.91 -22.93 -24.71
CA THR A 69 15.08 -22.83 -25.61
C THR A 69 15.33 -21.45 -26.23
N PHE A 70 14.54 -20.43 -25.88
CA PHE A 70 14.68 -19.09 -26.48
C PHE A 70 15.56 -18.15 -25.62
N ALA A 71 16.66 -17.67 -26.20
CA ALA A 71 17.58 -16.61 -25.76
C ALA A 71 17.50 -16.26 -24.25
N ILE A 72 18.27 -16.99 -23.44
CA ILE A 72 18.41 -16.73 -22.01
C ILE A 72 19.13 -15.39 -21.82
N ASN A 73 18.56 -14.50 -21.01
CA ASN A 73 19.19 -13.23 -20.73
C ASN A 73 20.27 -13.37 -19.64
N GLU A 74 21.54 -13.15 -20.00
CA GLU A 74 22.66 -13.18 -19.05
C GLU A 74 22.54 -12.13 -17.93
N GLU A 75 21.82 -11.04 -18.17
CA GLU A 75 21.61 -9.98 -17.19
C GLU A 75 20.82 -10.47 -15.96
N TYR A 76 19.94 -11.45 -16.14
CA TYR A 76 19.15 -12.01 -15.03
C TYR A 76 20.04 -12.74 -14.01
N ARG A 77 21.07 -13.45 -14.47
CA ARG A 77 22.05 -14.09 -13.59
C ARG A 77 22.80 -13.05 -12.75
N LYS A 78 23.17 -11.91 -13.34
CA LYS A 78 23.83 -10.81 -12.62
C LYS A 78 22.90 -10.21 -11.57
N VAL A 79 21.62 -10.03 -11.89
CA VAL A 79 20.61 -9.52 -10.93
C VAL A 79 20.45 -10.47 -9.75
N LEU A 80 20.34 -11.80 -9.97
CA LEU A 80 20.28 -12.77 -8.89
C LEU A 80 21.52 -12.76 -8.00
N ALA A 81 22.72 -12.63 -8.59
CA ALA A 81 23.97 -12.52 -7.84
C ALA A 81 24.03 -11.22 -6.99
N VAL A 82 23.57 -10.10 -7.53
CA VAL A 82 23.47 -8.82 -6.80
C VAL A 82 22.45 -8.93 -5.67
N LEU A 83 21.29 -9.55 -5.89
CA LEU A 83 20.29 -9.78 -4.84
C LEU A 83 20.86 -10.63 -3.69
N LEU A 84 21.60 -11.68 -3.99
CA LEU A 84 22.28 -12.48 -2.98
C LEU A 84 23.30 -11.63 -2.20
N ALA A 85 24.18 -10.90 -2.91
CA ALA A 85 25.18 -10.05 -2.28
C ALA A 85 24.55 -8.99 -1.35
N LEU A 86 23.48 -8.33 -1.79
CA LEU A 86 22.75 -7.36 -0.98
C LEU A 86 22.14 -8.00 0.28
N ASN A 87 21.56 -9.20 0.18
CA ASN A 87 21.02 -9.89 1.35
C ASN A 87 22.12 -10.32 2.33
N VAL A 88 23.28 -10.74 1.84
CA VAL A 88 24.45 -11.04 2.68
C VAL A 88 24.95 -9.78 3.39
N VAL A 89 25.03 -8.65 2.70
CA VAL A 89 25.41 -7.35 3.30
C VAL A 89 24.38 -6.92 4.35
N PHE A 90 23.09 -6.97 4.04
CA PHE A 90 22.03 -6.62 5.00
C PHE A 90 22.06 -7.52 6.24
N PHE A 91 22.28 -8.82 6.06
CA PHE A 91 22.47 -9.73 7.18
C PHE A 91 23.70 -9.36 8.01
N GLY A 92 24.84 -9.09 7.38
CA GLY A 92 26.07 -8.67 8.04
C GLY A 92 25.90 -7.37 8.85
N VAL A 93 25.26 -6.35 8.27
CA VAL A 93 24.95 -5.09 8.97
C VAL A 93 23.97 -5.31 10.12
N SER A 94 23.05 -6.28 10.01
CA SER A 94 22.09 -6.61 11.07
C SER A 94 22.72 -7.24 12.33
N LEU A 95 23.97 -7.72 12.24
CA LEU A 95 24.74 -8.21 13.38
C LEU A 95 25.16 -7.07 14.32
N VAL A 96 25.26 -5.85 13.79
CA VAL A 96 25.57 -4.63 14.55
C VAL A 96 24.27 -4.00 15.07
N PRO A 97 24.19 -3.58 16.34
CA PRO A 97 23.01 -2.91 16.88
C PRO A 97 22.73 -1.61 16.11
N SER A 98 21.70 -1.65 15.27
CA SER A 98 21.28 -0.56 14.40
C SER A 98 19.77 -0.63 14.23
N LYS A 99 19.12 0.47 13.83
CA LYS A 99 17.68 0.46 13.47
C LYS A 99 17.35 -0.57 12.39
N LEU A 100 18.34 -0.94 11.59
CA LEU A 100 18.23 -1.96 10.55
C LEU A 100 18.05 -3.37 11.13
N LYS A 101 18.63 -3.66 12.30
CA LYS A 101 18.49 -4.95 12.99
C LYS A 101 17.04 -5.27 13.36
N ASP A 102 16.29 -4.28 13.82
CA ASP A 102 14.89 -4.44 14.19
C ASP A 102 14.01 -4.53 12.94
N TRP A 103 14.23 -3.65 11.97
CA TRP A 103 13.53 -3.67 10.68
C TRP A 103 13.72 -5.00 9.92
N LEU A 104 14.94 -5.55 9.88
CA LEU A 104 15.23 -6.82 9.22
C LEU A 104 14.63 -8.00 9.99
N GLY A 105 14.52 -7.91 11.32
CA GLY A 105 13.85 -8.96 12.12
C GLY A 105 12.37 -9.10 11.78
N GLU A 106 11.69 -7.98 11.56
CA GLU A 106 10.27 -7.94 11.22
C GLU A 106 9.99 -8.28 9.75
N ASN A 107 10.84 -7.78 8.83
CA ASN A 107 10.59 -7.92 7.39
C ASN A 107 11.31 -9.11 6.72
N ALA A 108 12.27 -9.77 7.38
CA ALA A 108 13.00 -10.90 6.79
C ALA A 108 12.11 -12.05 6.27
N PRO A 109 11.04 -12.48 6.98
CA PRO A 109 10.14 -13.50 6.44
C PRO A 109 9.47 -13.09 5.13
N LEU A 110 9.12 -11.80 4.97
CA LEU A 110 8.51 -11.27 3.75
C LEU A 110 9.50 -11.26 2.59
N VAL A 111 10.74 -10.85 2.83
CA VAL A 111 11.80 -10.86 1.81
C VAL A 111 12.12 -12.29 1.38
N ALA A 112 12.21 -13.23 2.33
CA ALA A 112 12.44 -14.65 2.04
C ALA A 112 11.28 -15.27 1.25
N ALA A 113 10.03 -14.90 1.57
CA ALA A 113 8.85 -15.34 0.83
C ALA A 113 8.86 -14.80 -0.61
N ALA A 114 9.19 -13.52 -0.81
CA ALA A 114 9.29 -12.92 -2.15
C ALA A 114 10.37 -13.59 -3.02
N LEU A 115 11.55 -13.87 -2.45
CA LEU A 115 12.62 -14.58 -3.14
C LEU A 115 12.26 -16.04 -3.47
N SER A 116 11.56 -16.71 -2.55
CA SER A 116 11.04 -18.06 -2.76
C SER A 116 10.00 -18.09 -3.89
N LEU A 117 9.10 -17.11 -3.95
CA LEU A 117 8.13 -16.97 -5.04
C LEU A 117 8.82 -16.75 -6.39
N LEU A 118 9.89 -15.96 -6.41
CA LEU A 118 10.70 -15.75 -7.61
C LEU A 118 11.38 -17.05 -8.07
N ALA A 119 11.88 -17.87 -7.13
CA ALA A 119 12.42 -19.20 -7.45
C ALA A 119 11.35 -20.14 -8.00
N ILE A 120 10.14 -20.15 -7.42
CA ILE A 120 9.02 -20.95 -7.90
C ILE A 120 8.62 -20.54 -9.32
N TRP A 121 8.58 -19.23 -9.59
CA TRP A 121 8.30 -18.72 -10.93
C TRP A 121 9.36 -19.16 -11.95
N ASP A 122 10.64 -19.02 -11.62
CA ASP A 122 11.78 -19.50 -12.44
C ASP A 122 11.67 -21.00 -12.72
N LEU A 123 11.36 -21.80 -11.69
CA LEU A 123 11.18 -23.25 -11.80
C LEU A 123 10.05 -23.63 -12.74
N ILE A 124 8.86 -23.06 -12.55
CA ILE A 124 7.68 -23.45 -13.33
C ILE A 124 7.81 -23.01 -14.80
N THR A 125 8.45 -21.87 -15.05
CA THR A 125 8.56 -21.30 -16.40
C THR A 125 9.81 -21.81 -17.13
N LEU A 126 11.00 -21.40 -16.70
CA LEU A 126 12.26 -21.67 -17.40
C LEU A 126 12.72 -23.11 -17.27
N LYS A 127 12.57 -23.69 -16.08
CA LYS A 127 13.14 -25.00 -15.77
C LYS A 127 12.23 -26.14 -16.20
N LEU A 128 11.01 -26.17 -15.68
CA LEU A 128 10.06 -27.26 -15.92
C LEU A 128 9.28 -27.09 -17.23
N GLY A 129 9.28 -25.90 -17.84
CA GLY A 129 8.56 -25.64 -19.09
C GLY A 129 7.05 -25.85 -19.01
N LEU A 130 6.47 -25.87 -17.78
CA LEU A 130 5.06 -26.18 -17.55
C LEU A 130 4.13 -25.14 -18.19
N LEU A 131 4.63 -23.92 -18.37
CA LEU A 131 3.88 -22.80 -18.92
C LEU A 131 4.46 -22.38 -20.29
N PRO A 132 3.66 -22.37 -21.36
CA PRO A 132 4.16 -22.10 -22.70
C PRO A 132 4.39 -20.61 -22.97
N LEU A 133 5.41 -20.34 -23.79
CA LEU A 133 5.63 -19.03 -24.41
C LEU A 133 4.63 -18.80 -25.56
N PRO A 134 4.27 -17.55 -25.87
CA PRO A 134 4.77 -16.30 -25.28
C PRO A 134 4.05 -15.88 -23.99
N TYR A 135 2.92 -16.51 -23.63
CA TYR A 135 1.99 -16.04 -22.58
C TYR A 135 2.57 -16.02 -21.16
N PHE A 136 3.47 -16.95 -20.85
CA PHE A 136 4.07 -17.09 -19.52
C PHE A 136 5.61 -17.02 -19.60
N PRO A 137 6.16 -15.82 -19.84
CA PRO A 137 7.60 -15.60 -19.85
C PRO A 137 8.18 -15.78 -18.45
N GLY A 138 9.41 -16.30 -18.40
CA GLY A 138 10.18 -16.36 -17.18
C GLY A 138 10.64 -14.98 -16.69
N PRO A 139 11.08 -14.89 -15.41
CA PRO A 139 11.56 -13.65 -14.82
C PRO A 139 12.78 -13.04 -15.55
N ASP A 140 13.58 -13.87 -16.24
CA ASP A 140 14.69 -13.46 -17.09
C ASP A 140 14.25 -12.62 -18.30
N LYS A 141 13.17 -13.03 -18.97
CA LYS A 141 12.60 -12.34 -20.13
C LYS A 141 11.88 -11.08 -19.73
N VAL A 142 11.19 -11.10 -18.59
CA VAL A 142 10.56 -9.89 -18.03
C VAL A 142 11.62 -8.83 -17.70
N LEU A 143 12.74 -9.24 -17.09
CA LEU A 143 13.87 -8.34 -16.84
C LEU A 143 14.49 -7.83 -18.15
N GLY A 144 14.69 -8.72 -19.13
CA GLY A 144 15.22 -8.33 -20.44
C GLY A 144 14.34 -7.31 -21.16
N ALA A 145 13.04 -7.57 -21.21
CA ALA A 145 12.04 -6.67 -21.77
C ALA A 145 12.06 -5.29 -21.07
N LEU A 146 12.20 -5.26 -19.74
CA LEU A 146 12.29 -4.02 -18.99
C LEU A 146 13.55 -3.22 -19.35
N LEU A 147 14.69 -3.89 -19.51
CA LEU A 147 15.96 -3.26 -19.86
C LEU A 147 16.00 -2.79 -21.32
N GLU A 148 15.34 -3.51 -22.23
CA GLU A 148 15.26 -3.16 -23.65
C GLU A 148 14.37 -1.91 -23.84
N ASP A 149 13.17 -1.91 -23.27
CA ASP A 149 12.16 -0.87 -23.47
C ASP A 149 12.11 0.20 -22.37
N TRP A 150 13.12 0.28 -21.48
CA TRP A 150 13.10 1.14 -20.29
C TRP A 150 12.80 2.62 -20.60
N LYS A 151 13.31 3.13 -21.73
CA LYS A 151 13.07 4.51 -22.17
C LYS A 151 11.60 4.73 -22.52
N LEU A 152 11.03 3.81 -23.30
CA LEU A 152 9.64 3.91 -23.74
C LEU A 152 8.69 3.75 -22.55
N ILE A 153 8.91 2.75 -21.71
CA ILE A 153 8.16 2.55 -20.46
C ILE A 153 8.27 3.77 -19.55
N GLY A 154 9.48 4.34 -19.40
CA GLY A 154 9.72 5.56 -18.62
C GLY A 154 8.96 6.79 -19.16
N THR A 155 8.95 7.00 -20.48
CA THR A 155 8.15 8.07 -21.09
C THR A 155 6.66 7.85 -20.91
N SER A 156 6.18 6.62 -21.09
CA SER A 156 4.78 6.24 -20.86
C SER A 156 4.37 6.45 -19.40
N ALA A 157 5.23 6.09 -18.45
CA ALA A 157 5.04 6.34 -17.03
C ALA A 157 4.88 7.83 -16.71
N PHE A 158 5.69 8.69 -17.34
CA PHE A 158 5.58 10.13 -17.18
C PHE A 158 4.23 10.66 -17.69
N TYR A 159 3.78 10.22 -18.87
CA TYR A 159 2.46 10.62 -19.39
C TYR A 159 1.31 10.15 -18.49
N SER A 160 1.37 8.92 -17.98
CA SER A 160 0.38 8.41 -17.03
C SER A 160 0.36 9.18 -15.72
N LEU A 161 1.53 9.49 -15.16
CA LEU A 161 1.64 10.31 -13.95
C LEU A 161 1.08 11.72 -14.15
N ARG A 162 1.38 12.34 -15.30
CA ARG A 162 0.83 13.65 -15.66
C ARG A 162 -0.70 13.61 -15.72
N LEU A 163 -1.26 12.62 -16.42
CA LEU A 163 -2.70 12.47 -16.59
C LEU A 163 -3.40 12.17 -15.25
N LEU A 164 -2.83 11.26 -14.48
CA LEU A 164 -3.29 10.93 -13.13
C LEU A 164 -3.30 12.18 -12.25
N PHE A 165 -2.20 12.93 -12.22
CA PHE A 165 -2.08 14.11 -11.36
C PHE A 165 -3.08 15.19 -11.73
N THR A 166 -3.27 15.48 -13.02
CA THR A 166 -4.25 16.49 -13.46
C THR A 166 -5.67 16.06 -13.12
N GLY A 167 -6.06 14.83 -13.47
CA GLY A 167 -7.40 14.32 -13.19
C GLY A 167 -7.68 14.24 -11.68
N TYR A 168 -6.72 13.73 -10.91
CA TYR A 168 -6.83 13.61 -9.47
C TYR A 168 -6.98 14.98 -8.79
N LEU A 169 -6.17 15.97 -9.19
CA LEU A 169 -6.23 17.30 -8.57
C LEU A 169 -7.57 17.99 -8.85
N PHE A 170 -8.06 17.94 -10.08
CA PHE A 170 -9.37 18.51 -10.43
C PHE A 170 -10.52 17.77 -9.74
N GLY A 171 -10.50 16.43 -9.74
CA GLY A 171 -11.52 15.61 -9.07
C GLY A 171 -11.53 15.82 -7.55
N ALA A 172 -10.36 15.85 -6.91
CA ALA A 172 -10.22 16.10 -5.49
C ALA A 172 -10.66 17.51 -5.13
N ALA A 173 -10.25 18.54 -5.88
CA ALA A 173 -10.67 19.92 -5.63
C ALA A 173 -12.18 20.08 -5.78
N ALA A 174 -12.76 19.57 -6.87
CA ALA A 174 -14.21 19.58 -7.07
C ALA A 174 -14.92 18.84 -5.94
N GLY A 175 -14.41 17.66 -5.55
CA GLY A 175 -15.02 16.81 -4.53
C GLY A 175 -14.97 17.42 -3.13
N LEU A 176 -13.86 18.08 -2.79
CA LEU A 176 -13.73 18.82 -1.54
C LEU A 176 -14.72 19.99 -1.49
N VAL A 177 -14.88 20.72 -2.58
CA VAL A 177 -15.83 21.85 -2.66
C VAL A 177 -17.28 21.34 -2.55
N THR A 178 -17.68 20.38 -3.38
CA THR A 178 -19.05 19.84 -3.37
C THR A 178 -19.36 19.13 -2.06
N GLY A 179 -18.41 18.37 -1.52
CA GLY A 179 -18.54 17.69 -0.24
C GLY A 179 -18.68 18.68 0.91
N THR A 180 -17.89 19.75 0.93
CA THR A 180 -17.98 20.80 1.95
C THR A 180 -19.32 21.50 1.93
N LEU A 181 -19.80 21.89 0.73
CA LEU A 181 -21.11 22.52 0.57
C LEU A 181 -22.24 21.58 1.01
N MET A 182 -22.16 20.30 0.62
CA MET A 182 -23.16 19.28 0.96
C MET A 182 -23.20 18.97 2.46
N GLY A 183 -22.05 18.96 3.14
CA GLY A 183 -21.97 18.71 4.59
C GLY A 183 -22.39 19.92 5.42
N TRP A 184 -22.12 21.14 4.94
CA TRP A 184 -22.41 22.37 5.69
C TRP A 184 -23.87 22.84 5.54
N SER A 185 -24.45 22.74 4.34
CA SER A 185 -25.74 23.36 4.03
C SER A 185 -26.80 22.35 3.60
N LYS A 186 -27.94 22.35 4.33
CA LYS A 186 -29.13 21.57 3.97
C LYS A 186 -29.64 21.87 2.55
N ARG A 187 -29.51 23.13 2.11
CA ARG A 187 -29.93 23.55 0.75
C ARG A 187 -29.05 22.88 -0.31
N TRP A 188 -27.73 22.94 -0.16
CA TRP A 188 -26.82 22.27 -1.09
C TRP A 188 -26.97 20.76 -1.04
N HIS A 189 -27.18 20.18 0.15
CA HIS A 189 -27.47 18.76 0.28
C HIS A 189 -28.69 18.31 -0.52
N TYR A 190 -29.79 19.07 -0.46
CA TYR A 190 -31.01 18.78 -1.20
C TYR A 190 -30.79 18.73 -2.72
N TRP A 191 -30.03 19.67 -3.29
CA TRP A 191 -29.79 19.75 -4.73
C TRP A 191 -28.69 18.82 -5.25
N VAL A 192 -27.63 18.59 -4.46
CA VAL A 192 -26.48 17.77 -4.86
C VAL A 192 -26.74 16.28 -4.62
N SER A 193 -27.52 15.91 -3.60
CA SER A 193 -27.77 14.49 -3.27
C SER A 193 -28.41 13.68 -4.42
N PRO A 194 -29.41 14.19 -5.17
CA PRO A 194 -29.95 13.49 -6.34
C PRO A 194 -28.89 13.22 -7.41
N VAL A 195 -28.01 14.20 -7.68
CA VAL A 195 -26.91 14.05 -8.63
C VAL A 195 -25.94 12.96 -8.15
N MET A 196 -25.64 12.89 -6.85
CA MET A 196 -24.75 11.85 -6.30
C MET A 196 -25.39 10.46 -6.40
N LYS A 197 -26.70 10.36 -6.16
CA LYS A 197 -27.43 9.09 -6.27
C LYS A 197 -27.57 8.62 -7.71
N GLY A 198 -27.67 9.54 -8.68
CA GLY A 198 -27.78 9.21 -10.10
C GLY A 198 -26.44 8.89 -10.76
N ILE A 199 -25.44 9.77 -10.59
CA ILE A 199 -24.13 9.62 -11.24
C ILE A 199 -23.21 8.66 -10.46
N GLY A 200 -23.31 8.67 -9.13
CA GLY A 200 -22.37 7.97 -8.25
C GLY A 200 -22.24 6.46 -8.49
N PRO A 201 -23.33 5.71 -8.68
CA PRO A 201 -23.24 4.27 -8.93
C PRO A 201 -22.68 3.90 -10.32
N VAL A 202 -22.69 4.83 -11.27
CA VAL A 202 -22.24 4.55 -12.64
C VAL A 202 -20.71 4.60 -12.66
N PRO A 203 -20.03 3.51 -13.07
CA PRO A 203 -18.57 3.52 -13.12
C PRO A 203 -18.09 4.57 -14.10
N ALA A 204 -17.04 5.33 -13.75
CA ALA A 204 -16.53 6.39 -14.61
C ALA A 204 -16.12 5.85 -16.00
N THR A 205 -15.70 4.59 -16.11
CA THR A 205 -15.40 3.95 -17.40
C THR A 205 -16.60 3.86 -18.35
N ALA A 206 -17.84 3.80 -17.85
CA ALA A 206 -19.04 3.82 -18.71
C ALA A 206 -19.24 5.16 -19.43
N TRP A 207 -18.61 6.23 -18.95
CA TRP A 207 -18.68 7.57 -19.54
C TRP A 207 -17.66 7.79 -20.67
N ILE A 208 -16.81 6.80 -20.98
CA ILE A 208 -15.75 6.93 -21.99
C ILE A 208 -16.28 7.41 -23.35
N PRO A 209 -17.33 6.81 -23.95
CA PRO A 209 -17.79 7.24 -25.27
C PRO A 209 -18.25 8.70 -25.27
N LEU A 210 -18.98 9.11 -24.23
CA LEU A 210 -19.46 10.48 -24.10
C LEU A 210 -18.31 11.47 -23.88
N ALA A 211 -17.35 11.12 -23.02
CA ALA A 211 -16.17 11.95 -22.78
C ALA A 211 -15.35 12.16 -24.06
N MET A 212 -15.18 11.13 -24.89
CA MET A 212 -14.45 11.23 -26.15
C MET A 212 -15.14 12.12 -27.19
N VAL A 213 -16.47 12.24 -27.13
CA VAL A 213 -17.24 13.13 -28.03
C VAL A 213 -17.24 14.58 -27.54
N ILE A 214 -17.35 14.79 -26.23
CA ILE A 214 -17.43 16.13 -25.64
C ILE A 214 -16.07 16.84 -25.66
N PHE A 215 -15.00 16.12 -25.33
CA PHE A 215 -13.68 16.73 -25.19
C PHE A 215 -12.90 16.69 -26.51
N PRO A 216 -12.23 17.79 -26.90
CA PRO A 216 -11.50 17.87 -28.17
C PRO A 216 -10.24 17.01 -28.21
N THR A 217 -9.72 16.59 -27.04
CA THR A 217 -8.50 15.78 -26.95
C THR A 217 -8.72 14.60 -26.01
N SER A 218 -8.12 13.45 -26.36
CA SER A 218 -8.16 12.25 -25.51
C SER A 218 -7.56 12.49 -24.13
N PHE A 219 -6.55 13.36 -24.03
CA PHE A 219 -5.97 13.73 -22.74
C PHE A 219 -7.00 14.39 -21.82
N GLN A 220 -7.78 15.34 -22.34
CA GLN A 220 -8.84 16.01 -21.57
C GLN A 220 -9.97 15.06 -21.22
N ALA A 221 -10.40 14.21 -22.16
CA ALA A 221 -11.41 13.18 -21.92
C ALA A 221 -10.98 12.24 -20.78
N SER A 222 -9.79 11.65 -20.88
CA SER A 222 -9.24 10.75 -19.85
C SER A 222 -9.04 11.46 -18.51
N SER A 223 -8.52 12.69 -18.51
CA SER A 223 -8.36 13.47 -17.27
C SER A 223 -9.71 13.78 -16.62
N PHE A 224 -10.77 14.01 -17.40
CA PHE A 224 -12.13 14.20 -16.88
C PHE A 224 -12.68 12.91 -16.25
N LEU A 225 -12.48 11.76 -16.89
CA LEU A 225 -12.93 10.47 -16.36
C LEU A 225 -12.24 10.13 -15.03
N VAL A 226 -10.93 10.39 -14.96
CA VAL A 226 -10.16 10.27 -13.71
C VAL A 226 -10.70 11.24 -12.65
N ALA A 227 -10.98 12.49 -13.02
CA ALA A 227 -11.56 13.47 -12.11
C ALA A 227 -12.93 13.03 -11.58
N LEU A 228 -13.80 12.47 -12.44
CA LEU A 228 -15.12 11.94 -12.07
C LEU A 228 -15.01 10.78 -11.07
N ALA A 229 -14.06 9.87 -11.30
CA ALA A 229 -13.78 8.73 -10.42
C ALA A 229 -13.30 9.16 -9.03
N VAL A 230 -12.53 10.23 -8.95
CA VAL A 230 -12.02 10.80 -7.68
C VAL A 230 -13.08 11.64 -6.99
N TRP A 231 -13.83 12.43 -7.75
CA TRP A 231 -14.80 13.40 -7.26
C TRP A 231 -15.87 12.75 -6.38
N PHE A 232 -16.40 11.59 -6.79
CA PHE A 232 -17.50 10.94 -6.08
C PHE A 232 -17.13 10.52 -4.63
N PRO A 233 -16.13 9.66 -4.39
CA PRO A 233 -15.76 9.26 -3.02
C PRO A 233 -15.28 10.45 -2.18
N VAL A 234 -14.57 11.42 -2.77
CA VAL A 234 -14.14 12.63 -2.06
C VAL A 234 -15.34 13.46 -1.62
N THR A 235 -16.34 13.66 -2.48
CA THR A 235 -17.58 14.39 -2.15
C THR A 235 -18.32 13.74 -1.00
N VAL A 236 -18.55 12.42 -1.10
CA VAL A 236 -19.33 11.66 -0.13
C VAL A 236 -18.64 11.67 1.24
N MET A 237 -17.35 11.36 1.28
CA MET A 237 -16.61 11.27 2.54
C MET A 237 -16.37 12.65 3.18
N THR A 238 -16.16 13.69 2.38
CA THR A 238 -16.03 15.07 2.89
C THR A 238 -17.35 15.56 3.46
N GLY A 239 -18.46 15.37 2.73
CA GLY A 239 -19.78 15.80 3.20
C GLY A 239 -20.24 15.05 4.44
N SER A 240 -20.04 13.73 4.47
CA SER A 240 -20.29 12.91 5.66
C SER A 240 -19.41 13.32 6.84
N GLY A 241 -18.12 13.56 6.61
CA GLY A 241 -17.18 14.01 7.63
C GLY A 241 -17.62 15.31 8.31
N ILE A 242 -18.02 16.30 7.52
CA ILE A 242 -18.46 17.61 8.02
C ILE A 242 -19.81 17.51 8.75
N ALA A 243 -20.77 16.75 8.20
CA ALA A 243 -22.08 16.58 8.81
C ALA A 243 -22.04 15.83 10.16
N ASN A 244 -21.01 15.00 10.40
CA ASN A 244 -20.84 14.23 11.63
C ASN A 244 -19.98 14.94 12.70
N VAL A 245 -19.56 16.19 12.47
CA VAL A 245 -18.83 16.96 13.49
C VAL A 245 -19.76 17.25 14.67
N ARG A 246 -19.28 16.98 15.90
CA ARG A 246 -20.07 17.20 17.13
C ARG A 246 -20.48 18.67 17.26
N ASN A 247 -21.78 18.92 17.47
CA ASN A 247 -22.34 20.26 17.63
C ASN A 247 -21.65 21.10 18.72
N ALA A 248 -21.16 20.45 19.78
CA ALA A 248 -20.41 21.11 20.86
C ALA A 248 -19.22 21.93 20.35
N PHE A 249 -18.52 21.50 19.28
CA PHE A 249 -17.43 22.29 18.70
C PHE A 249 -17.92 23.60 18.07
N PHE A 250 -19.10 23.58 17.45
CA PHE A 250 -19.70 24.77 16.85
C PHE A 250 -20.24 25.72 17.92
N GLU A 251 -20.86 25.20 18.97
CA GLU A 251 -21.38 25.99 20.10
C GLU A 251 -20.24 26.73 20.81
N VAL A 252 -19.15 26.04 21.17
CA VAL A 252 -17.97 26.65 21.81
C VAL A 252 -17.31 27.70 20.91
N ALA A 253 -17.20 27.45 19.61
CA ALA A 253 -16.62 28.44 18.71
C ALA A 253 -17.51 29.69 18.59
N ARG A 254 -18.84 29.52 18.55
CA ARG A 254 -19.79 30.64 18.51
C ARG A 254 -19.78 31.48 19.78
N THR A 255 -19.62 30.89 20.96
CA THR A 255 -19.49 31.66 22.22
C THR A 255 -18.21 32.50 22.27
N LEU A 256 -17.16 32.08 21.54
CA LEU A 256 -15.93 32.85 21.35
C LEU A 256 -16.02 33.89 20.21
N GLY A 257 -17.20 34.11 19.63
CA GLY A 257 -17.42 35.11 18.58
C GLY A 257 -17.02 34.66 17.17
N ALA A 258 -16.89 33.35 16.91
CA ALA A 258 -16.55 32.86 15.59
C ALA A 258 -17.67 33.13 14.57
N ASN A 259 -17.29 33.64 13.40
CA ASN A 259 -18.19 33.78 12.25
C ASN A 259 -18.34 32.46 11.47
N GLU A 260 -19.32 32.38 10.57
CA GLU A 260 -19.62 31.18 9.77
C GLU A 260 -18.41 30.67 8.96
N ARG A 261 -17.62 31.58 8.38
CA ARG A 261 -16.40 31.23 7.64
C ARG A 261 -15.36 30.57 8.55
N TYR A 262 -15.22 31.08 9.77
CA TYR A 262 -14.33 30.49 10.78
C TYR A 262 -14.82 29.10 11.18
N LEU A 263 -16.12 28.90 11.38
CA LEU A 263 -16.68 27.58 11.70
C LEU A 263 -16.38 26.55 10.60
N ILE A 264 -16.48 26.93 9.32
CA ILE A 264 -16.18 26.02 8.21
C ILE A 264 -14.69 25.67 8.16
N PHE A 265 -13.82 26.69 8.02
CA PHE A 265 -12.41 26.47 7.71
C PHE A 265 -11.55 26.12 8.93
N ARG A 266 -11.97 26.51 10.14
CA ARG A 266 -11.19 26.30 11.37
C ARG A 266 -11.79 25.28 12.33
N VAL A 267 -13.04 24.87 12.14
CA VAL A 267 -13.69 23.87 13.01
C VAL A 267 -14.12 22.64 12.21
N ALA A 268 -15.01 22.81 11.23
CA ALA A 268 -15.62 21.70 10.49
C ALA A 268 -14.61 20.93 9.63
N ILE A 269 -13.90 21.61 8.72
CA ILE A 269 -12.91 20.97 7.84
C ILE A 269 -11.78 20.33 8.68
N PRO A 270 -11.21 21.00 9.69
CA PRO A 270 -10.21 20.39 10.56
C PRO A 270 -10.68 19.12 11.27
N ALA A 271 -11.89 19.12 11.81
CA ALA A 271 -12.47 17.95 12.47
C ALA A 271 -12.76 16.80 11.49
N ALA A 272 -13.12 17.12 10.25
CA ALA A 272 -13.44 16.17 9.20
C ALA A 272 -12.22 15.65 8.41
N PHE A 273 -11.00 16.14 8.66
CA PHE A 273 -9.83 15.74 7.88
C PHE A 273 -9.61 14.21 7.78
N PRO A 274 -9.78 13.40 8.84
CA PRO A 274 -9.59 11.95 8.73
C PRO A 274 -10.52 11.31 7.69
N THR A 275 -11.79 11.68 7.73
CA THR A 275 -12.80 11.21 6.77
C THR A 275 -12.52 11.74 5.36
N ILE A 276 -12.07 13.00 5.23
CA ILE A 276 -11.64 13.56 3.94
C ILE A 276 -10.49 12.72 3.35
N PHE A 277 -9.50 12.34 4.17
CA PHE A 277 -8.39 11.50 3.74
C PHE A 277 -8.81 10.11 3.29
N VAL A 278 -9.82 9.51 3.93
CA VAL A 278 -10.42 8.26 3.45
C VAL A 278 -11.01 8.45 2.05
N GLY A 279 -11.73 9.56 1.83
CA GLY A 279 -12.25 9.93 0.50
C GLY A 279 -11.15 10.11 -0.55
N LEU A 280 -10.07 10.82 -0.20
CA LEU A 280 -8.91 11.03 -1.07
C LEU A 280 -8.20 9.72 -1.42
N PHE A 281 -8.09 8.79 -0.47
CA PHE A 281 -7.51 7.46 -0.69
C PHE A 281 -8.40 6.58 -1.57
N MET A 282 -9.71 6.53 -1.30
CA MET A 282 -10.67 5.82 -2.15
C MET A 282 -10.70 6.38 -3.58
N GLY A 283 -10.69 7.71 -3.71
CA GLY A 283 -10.59 8.37 -5.01
C GLY A 283 -9.29 8.04 -5.75
N LEU A 284 -8.16 7.96 -5.03
CA LEU A 284 -6.88 7.57 -5.62
C LEU A 284 -6.94 6.12 -6.15
N GLY A 285 -7.49 5.18 -5.38
CA GLY A 285 -7.67 3.81 -5.85
C GLY A 285 -8.56 3.71 -7.09
N ALA A 286 -9.69 4.43 -7.10
CA ALA A 286 -10.59 4.48 -8.26
C ALA A 286 -9.92 5.12 -9.49
N SER A 287 -9.08 6.15 -9.27
CA SER A 287 -8.36 6.84 -10.34
C SER A 287 -7.40 5.92 -11.10
N PHE A 288 -6.74 4.98 -10.43
CA PHE A 288 -5.81 4.04 -11.05
C PHE A 288 -6.49 3.12 -12.05
N LEU A 289 -7.64 2.56 -11.67
CA LEU A 289 -8.42 1.69 -12.56
C LEU A 289 -8.88 2.47 -13.80
N VAL A 290 -9.45 3.65 -13.59
CA VAL A 290 -10.00 4.47 -14.67
C VAL A 290 -8.91 5.02 -15.58
N LEU A 291 -7.76 5.41 -15.01
CA LEU A 291 -6.57 5.85 -15.76
C LEU A 291 -6.15 4.79 -16.78
N ILE A 292 -5.93 3.54 -16.33
CA ILE A 292 -5.46 2.47 -17.21
C ILE A 292 -6.48 2.21 -18.31
N VAL A 293 -7.77 2.08 -17.98
CA VAL A 293 -8.82 1.83 -18.98
C VAL A 293 -8.93 2.98 -19.98
N ALA A 294 -8.84 4.23 -19.53
CA ALA A 294 -8.92 5.40 -20.40
C ALA A 294 -7.70 5.50 -21.34
N GLU A 295 -6.50 5.15 -20.86
CA GLU A 295 -5.28 5.10 -21.68
C GLU A 295 -5.32 4.00 -22.73
N MET A 296 -5.90 2.84 -22.42
CA MET A 296 -6.02 1.72 -23.37
C MET A 296 -6.89 2.07 -24.58
N ILE A 297 -7.89 2.94 -24.41
CA ILE A 297 -8.89 3.23 -25.45
C ILE A 297 -8.57 4.51 -26.24
N GLY A 298 -8.11 5.56 -25.57
CA GLY A 298 -8.14 6.90 -26.15
C GLY A 298 -6.80 7.59 -26.35
N VAL A 299 -5.77 7.25 -25.57
CA VAL A 299 -4.56 8.08 -25.48
C VAL A 299 -3.43 7.47 -26.31
N LYS A 300 -2.63 8.32 -26.96
CA LYS A 300 -1.48 7.91 -27.79
C LYS A 300 -0.20 7.63 -26.99
N ALA A 301 -0.23 7.78 -25.67
CA ALA A 301 0.89 7.61 -24.76
C ALA A 301 0.37 7.34 -23.34
N GLY A 302 1.05 6.45 -22.61
CA GLY A 302 0.66 6.02 -21.27
C GLY A 302 0.99 4.55 -21.03
N LEU A 303 1.01 4.13 -19.77
CA LEU A 303 1.26 2.75 -19.38
C LEU A 303 0.15 1.81 -19.83
N GLY A 304 -1.12 2.26 -19.79
CA GLY A 304 -2.25 1.50 -20.32
C GLY A 304 -2.17 1.35 -21.85
N TRP A 305 -1.80 2.41 -22.56
CA TRP A 305 -1.55 2.36 -24.02
C TRP A 305 -0.41 1.39 -24.36
N TYR A 306 0.70 1.47 -23.62
CA TYR A 306 1.86 0.59 -23.84
C TYR A 306 1.48 -0.88 -23.68
N ILE A 307 0.72 -1.23 -22.63
CA ILE A 307 0.20 -2.59 -22.42
C ILE A 307 -0.61 -3.05 -23.63
N SER A 308 -1.59 -2.26 -24.07
CA SER A 308 -2.42 -2.62 -25.23
C SER A 308 -1.59 -2.80 -26.50
N TRP A 309 -0.57 -1.97 -26.70
CA TRP A 309 0.31 -2.05 -27.87
C TRP A 309 1.14 -3.34 -27.87
N VAL A 310 1.89 -3.64 -26.80
CA VAL A 310 2.74 -4.85 -26.74
C VAL A 310 1.92 -6.14 -26.65
N GLN A 311 0.74 -6.08 -26.03
CA GLN A 311 -0.22 -7.19 -26.02
C GLN A 311 -0.72 -7.52 -27.43
N GLY A 312 -0.93 -6.51 -28.28
CA GLY A 312 -1.29 -6.70 -29.69
C GLY A 312 -0.25 -7.49 -30.49
N TRP A 313 1.03 -7.40 -30.10
CA TRP A 313 2.14 -8.16 -30.69
C TRP A 313 2.43 -9.49 -29.97
N ALA A 314 1.62 -9.86 -28.98
CA ALA A 314 1.83 -11.01 -28.10
C ALA A 314 3.19 -11.00 -27.36
N GLU A 315 3.78 -9.82 -27.14
CA GLU A 315 5.03 -9.64 -26.38
C GLU A 315 4.73 -9.56 -24.88
N TYR A 316 4.23 -10.66 -24.30
CA TYR A 316 3.79 -10.67 -22.91
C TYR A 316 4.92 -10.38 -21.91
N ALA A 317 6.19 -10.66 -22.25
CA ALA A 317 7.33 -10.28 -21.40
C ALA A 317 7.33 -8.78 -21.08
N LYS A 318 7.02 -7.93 -22.08
CA LYS A 318 6.86 -6.49 -21.92
C LYS A 318 5.60 -6.11 -21.15
N VAL A 319 4.51 -6.87 -21.30
CA VAL A 319 3.29 -6.69 -20.50
C VAL A 319 3.62 -6.85 -19.01
N TYR A 320 4.24 -7.96 -18.61
CA TYR A 320 4.60 -8.21 -17.20
C TYR A 320 5.61 -7.17 -16.68
N ALA A 321 6.58 -6.75 -17.50
CA ALA A 321 7.52 -5.69 -17.14
C ALA A 321 6.79 -4.37 -16.84
N CYS A 322 5.86 -3.97 -17.72
CA CYS A 322 5.05 -2.77 -17.53
C CYS A 322 4.14 -2.88 -16.29
N LEU A 323 3.51 -4.03 -16.04
CA LEU A 323 2.71 -4.27 -14.84
C LEU A 323 3.53 -4.10 -13.55
N GLY A 324 4.78 -4.58 -13.54
CA GLY A 324 5.71 -4.36 -12.42
C GLY A 324 5.99 -2.88 -12.18
N VAL A 325 6.20 -2.10 -13.26
CA VAL A 325 6.38 -0.64 -13.20
C VAL A 325 5.12 0.06 -12.69
N ILE A 326 3.93 -0.32 -13.17
CA ILE A 326 2.65 0.21 -12.67
C ILE A 326 2.51 -0.04 -11.17
N ALA A 327 2.76 -1.27 -10.71
CA ALA A 327 2.68 -1.62 -9.30
C ALA A 327 3.62 -0.77 -8.44
N LEU A 328 4.86 -0.57 -8.89
CA LEU A 328 5.85 0.28 -8.23
C LEU A 328 5.38 1.74 -8.15
N ILE A 329 4.90 2.30 -9.26
CA ILE A 329 4.46 3.70 -9.34
C ILE A 329 3.23 3.92 -8.46
N PHE A 330 2.18 3.10 -8.60
CA PHE A 330 0.94 3.28 -7.84
C PHE A 330 1.17 3.07 -6.33
N SER A 331 1.99 2.10 -5.94
CA SER A 331 2.41 1.92 -4.55
C SER A 331 3.15 3.15 -4.03
N SER A 332 4.05 3.73 -4.84
CA SER A 332 4.78 4.95 -4.47
C SER A 332 3.85 6.16 -4.30
N VAL A 333 2.84 6.32 -5.17
CA VAL A 333 1.85 7.40 -5.07
C VAL A 333 0.96 7.22 -3.83
N ILE A 334 0.53 6.00 -3.52
CA ILE A 334 -0.21 5.70 -2.27
C ILE A 334 0.66 6.03 -1.05
N ALA A 335 1.91 5.58 -1.03
CA ALA A 335 2.84 5.85 0.06
C ALA A 335 3.07 7.36 0.25
N LEU A 336 3.14 8.12 -0.84
CA LEU A 336 3.22 9.58 -0.80
C LEU A 336 1.97 10.21 -0.18
N LEU A 337 0.78 9.73 -0.55
CA LEU A 337 -0.49 10.20 0.03
C LEU A 337 -0.54 9.94 1.54
N PHE A 338 -0.16 8.74 1.99
CA PHE A 338 -0.12 8.43 3.43
C PHE A 338 0.93 9.23 4.19
N LYS A 339 2.11 9.44 3.60
CA LYS A 339 3.13 10.32 4.18
C LYS A 339 2.63 11.76 4.32
N PHE A 340 1.85 12.25 3.35
CA PHE A 340 1.22 13.56 3.43
C PHE A 340 0.14 13.60 4.52
N ARG A 341 -0.74 12.58 4.57
CA ARG A 341 -1.74 12.40 5.64
C ARG A 341 -1.10 12.44 7.02
N ASP A 342 -0.04 11.68 7.24
CA ASP A 342 0.59 11.54 8.56
C ASP A 342 1.29 12.81 9.03
N ARG A 343 1.65 13.71 8.10
CA ARG A 343 2.12 15.08 8.41
C ARG A 343 0.96 16.03 8.67
N ALA A 344 -0.12 15.93 7.92
CA ALA A 344 -1.30 16.77 8.11
C ALA A 344 -2.02 16.45 9.43
N LEU A 345 -2.12 15.17 9.80
CA LEU A 345 -2.82 14.69 11.00
C LEU A 345 -1.91 14.53 12.23
N VAL A 346 -0.78 15.25 12.28
CA VAL A 346 0.15 15.17 13.44
C VAL A 346 -0.56 15.55 14.75
N TRP A 347 -1.50 16.50 14.71
CA TRP A 347 -2.26 16.93 15.89
C TRP A 347 -3.21 15.85 16.43
N GLN A 348 -3.52 14.82 15.65
CA GLN A 348 -4.40 13.71 16.04
C GLN A 348 -3.65 12.44 16.47
N LYS A 349 -2.30 12.45 16.41
CA LYS A 349 -1.48 11.33 16.86
C LYS A 349 -1.64 11.17 18.37
N GLY A 350 -2.43 10.18 18.76
CA GLY A 350 -2.79 9.86 20.14
C GLY A 350 -4.14 9.17 20.30
N LEU A 351 -5.06 9.32 19.33
CA LEU A 351 -6.43 8.79 19.45
C LEU A 351 -6.72 7.50 18.66
N ILE A 352 -5.97 7.20 17.59
CA ILE A 352 -6.14 5.94 16.82
C ILE A 352 -4.76 5.47 16.32
N LYS A 353 -4.34 4.27 16.76
CA LYS A 353 -3.24 3.49 16.15
C LYS A 353 -3.88 2.53 15.15
N TRP A 354 -3.45 2.60 13.90
CA TRP A 354 -3.77 1.59 12.87
C TRP A 354 -2.59 0.63 12.73
#